data_AF-A0AAW6IDM8-F1
#
_entry.id   AF-A0AAW6IDM8-F1
#
_cell.length_a   1.000
_cell.length_b   1.000
_cell.length_c   1.000
_cell.angle_alpha   90.00
_cell.angle_beta   90.00
_cell.angle_gamma   90.00
#
_symmetry.space_group_name_H-M   'P 1'
#
loop_
_entity.id
_entity.type
_entity.pdbx_description
1 polymer ?
#
loop_
_entity_poly.entity_id
_entity_poly.type
_entity_poly.pdbx_seq_one_letter_code
_entity_poly.pdbx_strand_id
1 'polypeptide(L)'
;MIGSLNIFKQFTNLSKDQKGLFFIFFAALVPLSYKLISPFFIIAGLGEYTIIITPTLYVIGFLMASNIAKRSITVKDILFYLFLVTFFLLSPALYPSSLNFVEENAQKFLLNVVPFFFVGLCMSYDRDKDVLLLVARIGFWAQIFWQACLLLGFVEMGESFDDTLGEQMETAYGFLFSLFFLFHNAIKRRDICDLVMFIIGTFLLLSMGARGPIIVLAFYILIYLIVFNTHKKKNVFKKLIVIIFCFLFYYFLTPIMFFLSFYAEQFGFSTRVFRSILEDQMTNLSESSYRDEFYGNVWDAIRNDNTLLGYGFGSDRLFTPTGGYTHNLELELLVSFGIIGGGLILCILAFRFLKSLQHGGETKMFSFMMLCLGIVSLQFSYSYILFPSFFIYLGYNTALLRTNAKELKAYVR
;
A
#
# COMPACT_ATOMS: atom_id res chain seq x y z
N MET A 1 -28.72 1.12 -13.70
CA MET A 1 -27.70 0.04 -13.55
C MET A 1 -26.53 0.17 -14.51
N ILE A 2 -26.71 0.50 -15.80
CA ILE A 2 -25.58 0.61 -16.77
C ILE A 2 -24.78 1.93 -16.64
N GLY A 3 -25.34 2.96 -15.99
CA GLY A 3 -24.67 4.25 -15.80
C GLY A 3 -23.41 4.22 -14.92
N SER A 4 -23.24 3.22 -14.06
CA SER A 4 -22.08 3.11 -13.15
C SER A 4 -20.81 2.60 -13.85
N LEU A 5 -20.94 1.93 -15.02
CA LEU A 5 -19.83 1.29 -15.73
C LEU A 5 -19.24 2.10 -16.88
N ASN A 6 -19.83 3.25 -17.24
CA ASN A 6 -19.27 4.09 -18.31
C ASN A 6 -18.09 4.93 -17.77
N ILE A 7 -16.96 4.24 -17.53
CA ILE A 7 -15.67 4.79 -17.08
C ILE A 7 -15.24 5.96 -17.98
N PHE A 8 -15.41 5.81 -19.29
CA PHE A 8 -15.05 6.85 -20.25
C PHE A 8 -15.86 8.14 -20.04
N LYS A 9 -17.19 8.03 -19.88
CA LYS A 9 -18.06 9.17 -19.57
C LYS A 9 -17.76 9.79 -18.21
N GLN A 10 -17.35 8.98 -17.22
CA GLN A 10 -16.92 9.49 -15.92
C GLN A 10 -15.65 10.33 -16.05
N PHE A 11 -14.65 9.86 -16.81
CA PHE A 11 -13.40 10.59 -17.03
C PHE A 11 -13.58 11.87 -17.84
N THR A 12 -14.38 11.85 -18.92
CA THR A 12 -14.56 13.04 -19.78
C THR A 12 -15.20 14.21 -19.02
N ASN A 13 -16.11 13.90 -18.10
CA ASN A 13 -16.80 14.86 -17.25
C ASN A 13 -15.94 15.45 -16.12
N LEU A 14 -14.74 14.93 -15.86
CA LEU A 14 -13.85 15.50 -14.85
C LEU A 14 -13.33 16.88 -15.28
N SER A 15 -13.26 17.80 -14.31
CA SER A 15 -12.57 19.08 -14.48
C SER A 15 -11.07 18.87 -14.74
N LYS A 16 -10.37 19.90 -15.23
CA LYS A 16 -8.92 19.85 -15.49
C LYS A 16 -8.13 19.41 -14.25
N ASP A 17 -8.45 19.99 -13.08
CA ASP A 17 -7.78 19.65 -11.82
C ASP A 17 -8.07 18.20 -11.39
N GLN A 18 -9.31 17.72 -11.56
CA GLN A 18 -9.67 16.33 -11.27
C GLN A 18 -9.00 15.32 -12.23
N LYS A 19 -8.82 15.68 -13.50
CA LYS A 19 -8.03 14.87 -14.44
C LYS A 19 -6.56 14.83 -14.04
N GLY A 20 -6.01 15.96 -13.56
CA GLY A 20 -4.68 16.00 -12.98
C GLY A 20 -4.55 15.06 -11.78
N LEU A 21 -5.48 15.16 -10.81
CA LEU A 21 -5.53 14.25 -9.66
C LEU A 21 -5.69 12.79 -10.07
N PHE A 22 -6.49 12.51 -11.09
CA PHE A 22 -6.62 11.16 -11.64
C PHE A 22 -5.25 10.61 -12.05
N PHE A 23 -4.46 11.35 -12.85
CA PHE A 23 -3.14 10.89 -13.28
C PHE A 23 -2.18 10.69 -12.10
N ILE A 24 -2.18 11.62 -11.13
CA ILE A 24 -1.36 11.50 -9.91
C ILE A 24 -1.74 10.24 -9.13
N PHE A 25 -3.02 10.05 -8.82
CA PHE A 25 -3.49 8.92 -8.02
C PHE A 25 -3.37 7.60 -8.75
N PHE A 26 -3.57 7.59 -10.08
CA PHE A 26 -3.40 6.40 -10.88
C PHE A 26 -1.95 5.93 -10.88
N ALA A 27 -1.00 6.83 -11.11
CA ALA A 27 0.42 6.52 -11.01
C ALA A 27 0.86 6.09 -9.60
N ALA A 28 0.23 6.66 -8.56
CA ALA A 28 0.63 6.43 -7.16
C ALA A 28 0.04 5.18 -6.52
N LEU A 29 -1.25 4.97 -6.72
CA LEU A 29 -2.05 3.95 -6.03
C LEU A 29 -2.26 2.71 -6.88
N VAL A 30 -1.98 2.80 -8.18
CA VAL A 30 -1.97 1.68 -9.13
C VAL A 30 -0.60 1.65 -9.79
N PRO A 31 0.46 1.19 -9.09
CA PRO A 31 1.83 1.17 -9.63
C PRO A 31 1.99 0.29 -10.88
N LEU A 32 0.94 -0.41 -11.30
CA LEU A 32 0.82 -1.14 -12.56
C LEU A 32 0.36 -0.24 -13.73
N SER A 33 0.24 1.08 -13.53
CA SER A 33 -0.19 2.01 -14.57
C SER A 33 0.72 1.97 -15.80
N TYR A 34 2.04 1.82 -15.59
CA TYR A 34 2.98 1.66 -16.70
C TYR A 34 2.79 0.31 -17.42
N LYS A 35 2.32 -0.73 -16.71
CA LYS A 35 2.10 -2.07 -17.24
C LYS A 35 0.90 -2.22 -18.17
N LEU A 36 0.01 -1.22 -18.22
CA LEU A 36 -1.01 -1.13 -19.28
C LEU A 36 -0.39 -0.75 -20.62
N ILE A 37 0.68 0.05 -20.58
CA ILE A 37 1.31 0.64 -21.77
C ILE A 37 2.58 -0.13 -22.13
N SER A 38 3.24 -0.75 -21.16
CA SER A 38 4.52 -1.42 -21.34
C SER A 38 4.48 -2.57 -22.34
N PRO A 39 3.42 -3.41 -22.46
CA PRO A 39 3.39 -4.46 -23.47
C PRO A 39 3.47 -3.88 -24.89
N PHE A 40 2.81 -2.74 -25.14
CA PHE A 40 2.87 -2.07 -26.44
C PHE A 40 4.27 -1.53 -26.73
N PHE A 41 4.94 -0.96 -25.72
CA PHE A 41 6.32 -0.49 -25.85
C PHE A 41 7.29 -1.64 -26.08
N ILE A 42 7.13 -2.76 -25.37
CA ILE A 42 7.95 -3.97 -25.55
C ILE A 42 7.77 -4.52 -26.96
N ILE A 43 6.53 -4.69 -27.43
CA ILE A 43 6.22 -5.17 -28.80
C ILE A 43 6.81 -4.22 -29.85
N ALA A 44 6.82 -2.91 -29.60
CA ALA A 44 7.40 -1.91 -30.48
C ALA A 44 8.93 -1.79 -30.42
N GLY A 45 9.63 -2.61 -29.61
CA GLY A 45 11.08 -2.53 -29.42
C GLY A 45 11.55 -1.35 -28.57
N LEU A 46 10.65 -0.72 -27.81
CA LEU A 46 10.87 0.45 -26.96
C LEU A 46 10.78 0.11 -25.46
N GLY A 47 11.06 -1.14 -25.08
CA GLY A 47 10.91 -1.63 -23.69
C GLY A 47 11.67 -0.81 -22.65
N GLU A 48 12.84 -0.27 -22.99
CA GLU A 48 13.66 0.55 -22.09
C GLU A 48 12.96 1.86 -21.67
N TYR A 49 12.06 2.39 -22.51
CA TYR A 49 11.32 3.62 -22.23
C TYR A 49 10.11 3.40 -21.30
N THR A 50 9.87 2.18 -20.82
CA THR A 50 8.78 1.92 -19.87
C THR A 50 9.03 2.60 -18.52
N ILE A 51 10.29 2.82 -18.15
CA ILE A 51 10.70 3.48 -16.90
C ILE A 51 10.24 4.94 -16.80
N ILE A 52 10.07 5.63 -17.94
CA ILE A 52 9.68 7.06 -17.96
C ILE A 52 8.16 7.27 -17.86
N ILE A 53 7.35 6.22 -18.02
CA ILE A 53 5.89 6.33 -18.07
C ILE A 53 5.33 6.86 -16.74
N THR A 54 5.68 6.22 -15.62
CA THR A 54 5.20 6.62 -14.29
C THR A 54 5.63 8.05 -13.92
N PRO A 55 6.91 8.45 -14.07
CA PRO A 55 7.33 9.85 -13.88
C PRO A 55 6.57 10.84 -14.79
N THR A 56 6.31 10.48 -16.05
CA THR A 56 5.59 11.35 -16.98
C THR A 56 4.14 11.58 -16.55
N LEU A 57 3.44 10.52 -16.12
CA LEU A 57 2.08 10.63 -15.56
C LEU A 57 2.05 11.55 -14.35
N TYR A 58 3.07 11.48 -13.49
CA TYR A 58 3.21 12.38 -12.36
C TYR A 58 3.37 13.83 -12.76
N VAL A 59 4.33 14.13 -13.65
CA VAL A 59 4.61 15.49 -14.09
C VAL A 59 3.37 16.10 -14.73
N ILE A 60 2.72 15.39 -15.67
CA ILE A 60 1.49 15.84 -16.31
C ILE A 60 0.39 16.04 -15.27
N GLY A 61 0.22 15.09 -14.35
CA GLY A 61 -0.78 15.15 -13.29
C GLY A 61 -0.61 16.39 -12.40
N PHE A 62 0.60 16.68 -11.92
CA PHE A 62 0.90 17.85 -11.10
C PHE A 62 0.75 19.17 -11.86
N LEU A 63 1.13 19.22 -13.15
CA LEU A 63 0.91 20.41 -13.99
C LEU A 63 -0.59 20.70 -14.17
N MET A 64 -1.38 19.65 -14.42
CA MET A 64 -2.83 19.77 -14.57
C MET A 64 -3.53 20.12 -13.26
N ALA A 65 -3.12 19.52 -12.13
CA ALA A 65 -3.66 19.79 -10.80
C ALA A 65 -2.91 20.92 -10.05
N SER A 66 -2.23 21.80 -10.76
CA SER A 66 -1.35 22.83 -10.17
C SER A 66 -2.08 23.78 -9.21
N ASN A 67 -3.37 24.07 -9.44
CA ASN A 67 -4.19 24.86 -8.53
C ASN A 67 -4.37 24.18 -7.16
N ILE A 68 -4.56 22.86 -7.15
CA ILE A 68 -4.70 22.08 -5.94
C ILE A 68 -3.33 21.95 -5.26
N ALA A 69 -2.30 21.58 -6.02
CA ALA A 69 -0.94 21.46 -5.49
C ALA A 69 -0.45 22.75 -4.81
N LYS A 70 -0.65 23.92 -5.43
CA LYS A 70 -0.28 25.23 -4.83
C LYS A 70 -1.02 25.54 -3.52
N ARG A 71 -2.23 25.03 -3.34
CA ARG A 71 -3.03 25.24 -2.12
C ARG A 71 -2.72 24.22 -1.02
N SER A 72 -2.34 23.01 -1.42
CA SER A 72 -2.05 21.89 -0.52
C SER A 72 -0.63 21.90 0.02
N ILE A 73 0.35 22.25 -0.83
CA ILE A 73 1.78 22.17 -0.52
C ILE A 73 2.25 23.50 0.06
N THR A 74 2.88 23.45 1.22
CA THR A 74 3.44 24.61 1.93
C THR A 74 4.97 24.56 1.90
N VAL A 75 5.63 25.69 2.19
CA VAL A 75 7.09 25.75 2.32
C VAL A 75 7.62 24.76 3.35
N LYS A 76 6.87 24.51 4.44
CA LYS A 76 7.24 23.51 5.46
C LYS A 76 7.29 22.08 4.92
N ASP A 77 6.46 21.76 3.94
CA ASP A 77 6.46 20.44 3.28
C ASP A 77 7.69 20.27 2.40
N ILE A 78 8.06 21.32 1.68
CA ILE A 78 9.27 21.34 0.86
C ILE A 78 10.51 21.23 1.76
N LEU A 79 10.56 21.97 2.86
CA LEU A 79 11.67 21.86 3.83
C LEU A 79 11.74 20.47 4.46
N PHE A 80 10.60 19.85 4.78
CA PHE A 80 10.56 18.48 5.30
C PHE A 80 11.08 17.47 4.26
N TYR A 81 10.65 17.59 3.00
CA TYR A 81 11.17 16.79 1.90
C TYR A 81 12.69 16.94 1.76
N LEU A 82 13.19 18.18 1.68
CA LEU A 82 14.61 18.47 1.54
C LEU A 82 15.42 17.95 2.74
N PHE A 83 14.86 18.04 3.96
CA PHE A 83 15.46 17.47 5.15
C PHE A 83 15.60 15.94 5.03
N LEU A 84 14.54 15.22 4.64
CA LEU A 84 14.59 13.76 4.47
C LEU A 84 15.60 13.34 3.39
N VAL A 85 15.61 14.04 2.26
CA VAL A 85 16.54 13.78 1.16
C VAL A 85 17.98 14.01 1.60
N THR A 86 18.24 15.15 2.25
CA THR A 86 19.57 15.49 2.75
C THR A 86 20.03 14.50 3.82
N PHE A 87 19.15 14.14 4.74
CA PHE A 87 19.45 13.19 5.81
C PHE A 87 19.76 11.79 5.26
N PHE A 88 19.03 11.33 4.24
CA PHE A 88 19.31 10.07 3.55
C PHE A 88 20.67 10.11 2.83
N LEU A 89 20.94 11.17 2.04
CA LEU A 89 22.17 11.30 1.27
C LEU A 89 23.42 11.52 2.14
N LEU A 90 23.28 12.17 3.30
CA LEU A 90 24.36 12.35 4.27
C LEU A 90 24.52 11.16 5.23
N SER A 91 23.61 10.18 5.18
CA SER A 91 23.68 8.99 6.04
C SER A 91 25.04 8.28 5.95
N PRO A 92 25.66 8.07 4.78
CA PRO A 92 26.95 7.39 4.69
C PRO A 92 28.09 8.13 5.40
N ALA A 93 28.00 9.46 5.51
CA ALA A 93 29.00 10.25 6.23
C ALA A 93 28.88 10.12 7.75
N LEU A 94 27.66 9.90 8.26
CA LEU A 94 27.38 9.67 9.69
C LEU A 94 27.52 8.20 10.08
N TYR A 95 27.15 7.31 9.16
CA TYR A 95 27.07 5.86 9.32
C TYR A 95 27.66 5.19 8.08
N PRO A 96 28.97 4.89 8.06
CA PRO A 96 29.62 4.27 6.89
C PRO A 96 28.97 2.97 6.42
N SER A 97 28.35 2.23 7.33
CA SER A 97 27.58 1.01 7.05
C SER A 97 26.36 1.22 6.14
N SER A 98 25.85 2.45 6.02
CA SER A 98 24.71 2.79 5.17
C SER A 98 25.09 3.07 3.71
N LEU A 99 26.39 3.10 3.36
CA LEU A 99 26.87 3.49 2.03
C LEU A 99 26.24 2.64 0.92
N ASN A 100 26.42 1.31 0.96
CA ASN A 100 25.91 0.40 -0.06
C ASN A 100 24.40 0.53 -0.22
N PHE A 101 23.68 0.60 0.90
CA PHE A 101 22.23 0.74 0.90
C PHE A 101 21.78 2.05 0.24
N VAL A 102 22.45 3.17 0.54
CA VAL A 102 22.14 4.48 -0.04
C VAL A 102 22.44 4.49 -1.53
N GLU A 103 23.59 3.98 -1.97
CA GLU A 103 23.98 3.94 -3.38
C GLU A 103 23.00 3.12 -4.23
N GLU A 104 22.62 1.93 -3.76
CA GLU A 104 21.68 1.05 -4.45
C GLU A 104 20.26 1.64 -4.55
N ASN A 105 19.85 2.43 -3.55
CA ASN A 105 18.46 2.84 -3.41
C ASN A 105 18.19 4.33 -3.64
N ALA A 106 19.22 5.16 -3.81
CA ALA A 106 19.07 6.61 -3.94
C ALA A 106 18.10 7.00 -5.06
N GLN A 107 18.25 6.43 -6.25
CA GLN A 107 17.36 6.75 -7.37
C GLN A 107 15.90 6.43 -7.04
N LYS A 108 15.65 5.23 -6.49
CA LYS A 108 14.30 4.80 -6.11
C LYS A 108 13.72 5.68 -5.00
N PHE A 109 14.51 5.98 -3.97
CA PHE A 109 14.09 6.83 -2.86
C PHE A 109 13.71 8.23 -3.32
N LEU A 110 14.60 8.88 -4.07
CA LEU A 110 14.47 10.28 -4.49
C LEU A 110 13.36 10.51 -5.52
N LEU A 111 13.16 9.57 -6.45
CA LEU A 111 12.22 9.75 -7.56
C LEU A 111 10.90 9.02 -7.35
N ASN A 112 10.92 7.84 -6.73
CA ASN A 112 9.78 6.92 -6.71
C ASN A 112 9.19 6.68 -5.33
N VAL A 113 9.76 7.22 -4.25
CA VAL A 113 9.27 7.00 -2.89
C VAL A 113 8.95 8.31 -2.17
N VAL A 114 9.94 9.13 -1.85
CA VAL A 114 9.70 10.37 -1.06
C VAL A 114 8.77 11.36 -1.78
N PRO A 115 8.84 11.56 -3.10
CA PRO A 115 7.91 12.47 -3.80
C PRO A 115 6.43 12.11 -3.62
N PHE A 116 6.12 10.85 -3.28
CA PHE A 116 4.74 10.40 -3.04
C PHE A 116 4.14 11.03 -1.77
N PHE A 117 4.96 11.63 -0.92
CA PHE A 117 4.50 12.53 0.15
C PHE A 117 3.64 13.67 -0.39
N PHE A 118 4.01 14.27 -1.52
CA PHE A 118 3.23 15.35 -2.14
C PHE A 118 1.91 14.87 -2.73
N VAL A 119 1.86 13.60 -3.18
CA VAL A 119 0.60 12.96 -3.61
C VAL A 119 -0.39 12.90 -2.46
N GLY A 120 0.08 12.42 -1.30
CA GLY A 120 -0.70 12.39 -0.07
C GLY A 120 -1.19 13.79 0.33
N LEU A 121 -0.33 14.81 0.27
CA LEU A 121 -0.70 16.20 0.58
C LEU A 121 -1.82 16.76 -0.32
N CYS A 122 -1.85 16.32 -1.58
CA CYS A 122 -2.86 16.74 -2.55
C CYS A 122 -4.17 15.98 -2.39
N MET A 123 -4.23 14.90 -1.60
CA MET A 123 -5.38 14.00 -1.50
C MET A 123 -6.38 14.44 -0.42
N SER A 124 -7.67 14.44 -0.75
CA SER A 124 -8.76 14.73 0.18
C SER A 124 -9.98 13.85 -0.14
N TYR A 125 -10.36 12.95 0.77
CA TYR A 125 -11.47 12.01 0.53
C TYR A 125 -12.77 12.71 0.10
N ASP A 126 -13.21 13.73 0.84
CA ASP A 126 -14.50 14.39 0.60
C ASP A 126 -14.61 15.03 -0.78
N ARG A 127 -13.47 15.50 -1.32
CA ARG A 127 -13.37 16.14 -2.63
C ARG A 127 -13.15 15.11 -3.74
N ASP A 128 -12.33 14.10 -3.48
CA ASP A 128 -11.74 13.25 -4.52
C ASP A 128 -12.39 11.87 -4.63
N LYS A 129 -13.40 11.56 -3.81
CA LYS A 129 -14.04 10.23 -3.74
C LYS A 129 -14.38 9.61 -5.11
N ASP A 130 -14.88 10.41 -6.06
CA ASP A 130 -15.31 9.90 -7.36
C ASP A 130 -14.10 9.67 -8.29
N VAL A 131 -13.04 10.48 -8.15
CA VAL A 131 -11.76 10.26 -8.84
C VAL A 131 -11.07 9.02 -8.28
N LEU A 132 -11.05 8.84 -6.96
CA LEU A 132 -10.48 7.66 -6.30
C LEU A 132 -11.24 6.38 -6.69
N LEU A 133 -12.57 6.44 -6.79
CA LEU A 133 -13.38 5.32 -7.28
C LEU A 133 -13.03 4.96 -8.73
N LEU A 134 -12.86 5.98 -9.58
CA LEU A 134 -12.45 5.79 -10.97
C LEU A 134 -11.06 5.13 -11.06
N VAL A 135 -10.10 5.60 -10.26
CA VAL A 135 -8.75 5.03 -10.15
C VAL A 135 -8.81 3.57 -9.71
N ALA A 136 -9.61 3.24 -8.70
CA ALA A 136 -9.77 1.87 -8.21
C ALA A 136 -10.37 0.93 -9.28
N ARG A 137 -11.40 1.38 -10.00
CA ARG A 137 -12.03 0.59 -11.07
C ARG A 137 -11.11 0.38 -12.26
N ILE A 138 -10.39 1.42 -12.71
CA ILE A 138 -9.41 1.28 -13.79
C ILE A 138 -8.24 0.42 -13.32
N GLY A 139 -7.79 0.59 -12.06
CA GLY A 139 -6.74 -0.23 -11.47
C GLY A 139 -7.10 -1.72 -11.41
N PHE A 140 -8.36 -2.04 -11.13
CA PHE A 140 -8.87 -3.41 -11.25
C PHE A 140 -8.74 -3.97 -12.67
N TRP A 141 -9.22 -3.23 -13.68
CA TRP A 141 -9.11 -3.69 -15.07
C TRP A 141 -7.66 -3.76 -15.55
N ALA A 142 -6.80 -2.84 -15.09
CA ALA A 142 -5.37 -2.87 -15.36
C ALA A 142 -4.71 -4.15 -14.81
N GLN A 143 -5.11 -4.55 -13.61
CA GLN A 143 -4.62 -5.77 -13.00
C GLN A 143 -5.08 -7.02 -13.77
N ILE A 144 -6.34 -7.07 -14.19
CA ILE A 144 -6.88 -8.17 -15.00
C ILE A 144 -6.14 -8.27 -16.32
N PHE A 145 -5.95 -7.13 -17.01
CA PHE A 145 -5.19 -7.06 -18.25
C PHE A 145 -3.76 -7.57 -18.07
N TRP A 146 -3.07 -7.12 -17.02
CA TRP A 146 -1.71 -7.57 -16.73
C TRP A 146 -1.61 -9.09 -16.53
N GLN A 147 -2.54 -9.68 -15.78
CA GLN A 147 -2.54 -11.13 -15.58
C GLN A 147 -2.87 -11.89 -16.87
N ALA A 148 -3.75 -11.35 -17.71
CA ALA A 148 -3.98 -11.92 -19.03
C ALA A 148 -2.73 -11.86 -19.92
N CYS A 149 -1.97 -10.76 -19.89
CA CYS A 149 -0.71 -10.65 -20.62
C CYS A 149 0.33 -11.67 -20.14
N LEU A 150 0.43 -11.90 -18.83
CA LEU A 150 1.31 -12.92 -18.26
C LEU A 150 0.90 -14.32 -18.69
N LEU A 151 -0.38 -14.68 -18.60
CA LEU A 151 -0.88 -16.00 -19.00
C LEU A 151 -0.72 -16.28 -20.50
N LEU A 152 -0.80 -15.25 -21.34
CA LEU A 152 -0.59 -15.38 -22.78
C LEU A 152 0.88 -15.37 -23.19
N GLY A 153 1.82 -15.23 -22.23
CA GLY A 153 3.25 -15.20 -22.50
C GLY A 153 3.75 -13.91 -23.15
N PHE A 154 2.97 -12.82 -23.11
CA PHE A 154 3.42 -11.52 -23.63
C PHE A 154 4.42 -10.81 -22.72
N VAL A 155 4.50 -11.26 -21.48
CA VAL A 155 5.41 -10.74 -20.46
C VAL A 155 6.01 -11.94 -19.74
N GLU A 156 7.33 -12.02 -19.72
CA GLU A 156 8.06 -13.02 -18.94
C GLU A 156 8.25 -12.52 -17.51
N MET A 157 8.16 -13.43 -16.53
CA MET A 157 8.59 -13.14 -15.17
C MET A 157 10.10 -13.34 -15.07
N GLY A 158 10.78 -12.44 -14.35
CA GLY A 158 12.17 -12.67 -13.98
C GLY A 158 12.31 -14.01 -13.26
N GLU A 159 13.35 -14.76 -13.63
CA GLU A 159 13.67 -16.15 -13.25
C GLU A 159 12.84 -16.73 -12.10
N SER A 160 11.81 -17.52 -12.43
CA SER A 160 11.15 -18.43 -11.48
C SER A 160 11.76 -19.82 -11.59
N PHE A 161 12.28 -20.34 -10.48
CA PHE A 161 12.88 -21.67 -10.36
C PHE A 161 11.88 -22.84 -10.43
N ASP A 162 10.63 -22.60 -10.84
CA ASP A 162 9.57 -23.61 -10.91
C ASP A 162 8.56 -23.22 -12.01
N ASP A 163 7.95 -24.21 -12.68
CA ASP A 163 7.05 -24.11 -13.85
C ASP A 163 5.70 -23.38 -13.59
N THR A 164 5.64 -22.53 -12.56
CA THR A 164 4.46 -21.73 -12.20
C THR A 164 4.75 -20.24 -12.32
N LEU A 165 3.70 -19.43 -12.52
CA LEU A 165 3.79 -17.99 -12.32
C LEU A 165 4.31 -17.75 -10.88
N GLY A 166 5.61 -17.48 -10.74
CA GLY A 166 6.28 -17.12 -9.50
C GLY A 166 5.60 -16.00 -8.70
N GLU A 167 6.11 -15.75 -7.50
CA GLU A 167 5.45 -14.88 -6.52
C GLU A 167 5.35 -13.41 -6.97
N GLN A 168 4.13 -12.90 -7.18
CA GLN A 168 3.88 -11.54 -7.68
C GLN A 168 3.60 -10.53 -6.56
N MET A 169 4.53 -10.43 -5.61
CA MET A 169 4.36 -9.67 -4.37
C MET A 169 4.06 -8.18 -4.58
N GLU A 170 4.83 -7.50 -5.42
CA GLU A 170 4.63 -6.06 -5.70
C GLU A 170 3.30 -5.76 -6.37
N THR A 171 2.92 -6.60 -7.33
CA THR A 171 1.64 -6.52 -8.01
C THR A 171 0.49 -6.71 -7.02
N ALA A 172 0.61 -7.69 -6.12
CA ALA A 172 -0.42 -7.98 -5.12
C ALA A 172 -0.61 -6.83 -4.11
N TYR A 173 0.47 -6.22 -3.61
CA TYR A 173 0.37 -5.03 -2.74
C TYR A 173 -0.20 -3.81 -3.46
N GLY A 174 0.20 -3.58 -4.72
CA GLY A 174 -0.35 -2.50 -5.55
C GLY A 174 -1.85 -2.65 -5.81
N PHE A 175 -2.37 -3.88 -5.82
CA PHE A 175 -3.79 -4.14 -6.08
C PHE A 175 -4.70 -3.86 -4.86
N LEU A 176 -4.15 -3.79 -3.65
CA LEU A 176 -4.91 -3.61 -2.41
C LEU A 176 -5.76 -2.33 -2.41
N PHE A 177 -5.25 -1.22 -2.94
CA PHE A 177 -6.02 0.03 -2.99
C PHE A 177 -7.34 -0.15 -3.74
N SER A 178 -7.28 -0.78 -4.92
CA SER A 178 -8.46 -1.06 -5.74
C SER A 178 -9.46 -1.92 -4.98
N LEU A 179 -9.01 -3.00 -4.33
CA LEU A 179 -9.89 -3.89 -3.57
C LEU A 179 -10.53 -3.21 -2.36
N PHE A 180 -9.77 -2.41 -1.61
CA PHE A 180 -10.28 -1.71 -0.42
C PHE A 180 -11.38 -0.72 -0.81
N PHE A 181 -11.17 0.03 -1.89
CA PHE A 181 -12.12 1.04 -2.35
C PHE A 181 -13.36 0.43 -3.00
N LEU A 182 -13.19 -0.64 -3.80
CA LEU A 182 -14.31 -1.40 -4.36
C LEU A 182 -15.15 -2.03 -3.26
N PHE A 183 -14.54 -2.65 -2.25
CA PHE A 183 -15.24 -3.20 -1.09
C PHE A 183 -16.03 -2.11 -0.34
N HIS A 184 -15.39 -0.98 -0.02
CA HIS A 184 -16.06 0.16 0.63
C HIS A 184 -17.29 0.61 -0.15
N ASN A 185 -17.13 0.83 -1.46
CA ASN A 185 -18.22 1.32 -2.31
C ASN A 185 -19.33 0.28 -2.48
N ALA A 186 -19.00 -1.00 -2.62
CA ALA A 186 -19.94 -2.11 -2.70
C ALA A 186 -20.83 -2.17 -1.44
N ILE A 187 -20.24 -2.07 -0.24
CA ILE A 187 -21.01 -2.12 1.00
C ILE A 187 -21.85 -0.86 1.20
N LYS A 188 -21.24 0.32 0.98
CA LYS A 188 -21.89 1.59 1.30
C LYS A 188 -22.96 1.98 0.27
N ARG A 189 -22.63 1.92 -1.02
CA ARG A 189 -23.54 2.31 -2.10
C ARG A 189 -24.38 1.15 -2.63
N ARG A 190 -24.15 -0.08 -2.14
CA ARG A 190 -24.81 -1.31 -2.62
C ARG A 190 -24.62 -1.51 -4.13
N ASP A 191 -23.44 -1.12 -4.64
CA ASP A 191 -23.09 -1.28 -6.05
C ASP A 191 -22.68 -2.74 -6.30
N ILE A 192 -23.52 -3.47 -7.03
CA ILE A 192 -23.32 -4.88 -7.36
C ILE A 192 -22.11 -5.06 -8.28
N CYS A 193 -21.83 -4.11 -9.17
CA CYS A 193 -20.68 -4.21 -10.07
C CYS A 193 -19.38 -4.16 -9.28
N ASP A 194 -19.27 -3.25 -8.31
CA ASP A 194 -18.09 -3.17 -7.44
C ASP A 194 -17.96 -4.40 -6.53
N LEU A 195 -19.08 -4.98 -6.08
CA LEU A 195 -19.06 -6.23 -5.33
C LEU A 195 -18.51 -7.39 -6.18
N VAL A 196 -18.97 -7.53 -7.42
CA VAL A 196 -18.48 -8.56 -8.35
C VAL A 196 -17.00 -8.36 -8.65
N MET A 197 -16.57 -7.12 -8.94
CA MET A 197 -15.15 -6.80 -9.13
C MET A 197 -14.32 -7.12 -7.88
N PHE A 198 -14.82 -6.81 -6.70
CA PHE A 198 -14.15 -7.14 -5.44
C PHE A 198 -13.98 -8.65 -5.25
N ILE A 199 -15.01 -9.46 -5.54
CA ILE A 199 -14.95 -10.93 -5.42
C ILE A 199 -13.93 -11.50 -6.41
N ILE A 200 -14.01 -11.11 -7.69
CA ILE A 200 -13.06 -11.55 -8.72
C ILE A 200 -11.64 -11.10 -8.37
N GLY A 201 -11.49 -9.86 -7.89
CA GLY A 201 -10.19 -9.31 -7.52
C GLY A 201 -9.60 -9.98 -6.29
N THR A 202 -10.42 -10.39 -5.32
CA THR A 202 -9.96 -11.17 -4.16
C THR A 202 -9.48 -12.55 -4.59
N PHE A 203 -10.20 -13.21 -5.50
CA PHE A 203 -9.74 -14.47 -6.10
C PHE A 203 -8.38 -14.29 -6.79
N LEU A 204 -8.26 -13.25 -7.62
CA LEU A 204 -7.00 -12.95 -8.30
C LEU A 204 -5.86 -12.66 -7.33
N LEU A 205 -6.11 -11.93 -6.23
CA LEU A 205 -5.12 -11.67 -5.20
C LEU A 205 -4.63 -12.96 -4.54
N LEU A 206 -5.53 -13.91 -4.24
CA LEU A 206 -5.16 -15.23 -3.72
C LEU A 206 -4.28 -16.00 -4.72
N SER A 207 -4.64 -15.95 -6.00
CA SER A 207 -3.92 -16.59 -7.11
C SER A 207 -2.53 -16.01 -7.39
N MET A 208 -2.20 -14.80 -6.89
CA MET A 208 -0.87 -14.18 -7.07
C MET A 208 0.22 -14.77 -6.15
N GLY A 209 -0.13 -15.65 -5.20
CA GLY A 209 0.85 -16.36 -4.38
C GLY A 209 1.44 -15.57 -3.21
N ALA A 210 1.07 -14.29 -3.01
CA ALA A 210 1.61 -13.44 -1.95
C ALA A 210 0.73 -13.45 -0.68
N ARG A 211 1.25 -13.98 0.43
CA ARG A 211 0.50 -14.13 1.70
C ARG A 211 0.19 -12.79 2.40
N GLY A 212 1.17 -11.89 2.45
CA GLY A 212 1.06 -10.62 3.18
C GLY A 212 -0.13 -9.75 2.74
N PRO A 213 -0.32 -9.47 1.43
CA PRO A 213 -1.47 -8.70 0.93
C PRO A 213 -2.83 -9.26 1.36
N ILE A 214 -2.98 -10.58 1.41
CA ILE A 214 -4.23 -11.25 1.81
C ILE A 214 -4.53 -10.96 3.29
N ILE A 215 -3.51 -11.03 4.16
CA ILE A 215 -3.66 -10.71 5.58
C ILE A 215 -4.04 -9.24 5.75
N VAL A 216 -3.40 -8.32 5.01
CA VAL A 216 -3.75 -6.89 5.06
C VAL A 216 -5.19 -6.65 4.58
N LEU A 217 -5.64 -7.34 3.53
CA LEU A 217 -7.02 -7.27 3.06
C LEU A 217 -8.02 -7.81 4.09
N ALA A 218 -7.75 -8.97 4.67
CA ALA A 218 -8.59 -9.56 5.71
C ALA A 218 -8.68 -8.65 6.94
N PHE A 219 -7.54 -8.09 7.38
CA PHE A 219 -7.46 -7.13 8.47
C PHE A 219 -8.31 -5.88 8.18
N TYR A 220 -8.19 -5.30 6.98
CA TYR A 220 -8.99 -4.15 6.57
C TYR A 220 -10.49 -4.46 6.60
N ILE A 221 -10.93 -5.58 6.00
CA ILE A 221 -12.35 -5.98 5.96
C ILE A 221 -12.91 -6.18 7.37
N LEU A 222 -12.18 -6.90 8.22
CA LEU A 222 -12.61 -7.20 9.58
C LEU A 222 -12.83 -5.92 10.40
N ILE A 223 -11.83 -5.03 10.41
CA ILE A 223 -11.93 -3.77 11.14
C ILE A 223 -12.99 -2.86 10.51
N TYR A 224 -13.10 -2.82 9.18
CA TYR A 224 -14.16 -2.08 8.49
C TYR A 224 -15.56 -2.50 8.97
N LEU A 225 -15.83 -3.81 8.98
CA LEU A 225 -17.13 -4.35 9.38
C LEU A 225 -17.43 -4.11 10.88
N ILE A 226 -16.43 -4.21 11.75
CA ILE A 226 -16.60 -4.05 13.20
C ILE A 226 -16.70 -2.58 13.61
N VAL A 227 -15.88 -1.70 13.03
CA VAL A 227 -15.68 -0.32 13.51
C VAL A 227 -16.43 0.69 12.65
N PHE A 228 -16.45 0.52 11.33
CA PHE A 228 -16.90 1.57 10.40
C PHE A 228 -18.30 1.32 9.81
N ASN A 229 -18.71 0.06 9.64
CA ASN A 229 -20.01 -0.30 9.05
C ASN A 229 -21.18 -0.25 10.07
N THR A 230 -21.08 0.56 11.13
CA THR A 230 -22.04 0.57 12.22
C THR A 230 -23.10 1.67 12.05
N HIS A 231 -24.23 1.34 11.42
CA HIS A 231 -25.41 2.20 11.48
C HIS A 231 -26.15 2.01 12.83
N LYS A 232 -26.11 3.04 13.68
CA LYS A 232 -26.80 3.22 14.98
C LYS A 232 -26.36 2.32 16.15
N LYS A 233 -26.54 2.83 17.39
CA LYS A 233 -26.07 2.29 18.68
C LYS A 233 -26.48 0.84 19.04
N LYS A 234 -27.34 0.15 18.27
CA LYS A 234 -27.77 -1.25 18.53
C LYS A 234 -26.97 -2.29 17.72
N ASN A 235 -25.65 -2.13 17.65
CA ASN A 235 -24.80 -2.87 16.69
C ASN A 235 -24.03 -4.06 17.28
N VAL A 236 -24.28 -4.47 18.52
CA VAL A 236 -23.61 -5.62 19.14
C VAL A 236 -23.97 -6.92 18.42
N PHE A 237 -25.23 -7.10 18.04
CA PHE A 237 -25.70 -8.31 17.34
C PHE A 237 -25.07 -8.45 15.95
N LYS A 238 -24.88 -7.36 15.19
CA LYS A 238 -24.17 -7.42 13.90
C LYS A 238 -22.69 -7.74 14.06
N LYS A 239 -22.03 -7.20 15.10
CA LYS A 239 -20.64 -7.55 15.41
C LYS A 239 -20.52 -9.04 15.78
N LEU A 240 -21.47 -9.55 16.56
CA LEU A 240 -21.54 -10.96 16.92
C LEU A 240 -21.76 -11.84 15.67
N ILE A 241 -22.64 -11.44 14.75
CA ILE A 241 -22.82 -12.13 13.46
C ILE A 241 -21.52 -12.13 12.65
N VAL A 242 -20.80 -11.01 12.57
CA VAL A 242 -19.51 -10.96 11.85
C VAL A 242 -18.51 -11.92 12.51
N ILE A 243 -18.42 -11.94 13.84
CA ILE A 243 -17.54 -12.87 14.57
C ILE A 243 -17.94 -14.32 14.32
N ILE A 244 -19.24 -14.64 14.38
CA ILE A 244 -19.77 -15.98 14.09
C ILE A 244 -19.48 -16.35 12.64
N PHE A 245 -19.65 -15.43 11.69
CA PHE A 245 -19.35 -15.66 10.28
C PHE A 245 -17.85 -15.91 10.07
N CYS A 246 -16.97 -15.17 10.75
CA CYS A 246 -15.53 -15.42 10.72
C CYS A 246 -15.20 -16.82 11.28
N PHE A 247 -15.87 -17.24 12.36
CA PHE A 247 -15.70 -18.57 12.94
C PHE A 247 -16.20 -19.68 12.00
N LEU A 248 -17.37 -19.50 11.38
CA LEU A 248 -17.89 -20.40 10.36
C LEU A 248 -16.98 -20.46 9.13
N PHE A 249 -16.49 -19.31 8.66
CA PHE A 249 -15.55 -19.23 7.55
C PHE A 249 -14.25 -19.97 7.86
N TYR A 250 -13.71 -19.82 9.08
CA TYR A 250 -12.56 -20.58 9.55
C TYR A 250 -12.84 -22.10 9.54
N TYR A 251 -14.02 -22.52 10.01
CA TYR A 251 -14.42 -23.92 10.00
C TYR A 251 -14.50 -24.51 8.58
N PHE A 252 -14.95 -23.72 7.59
CA PHE A 252 -15.02 -24.13 6.18
C PHE A 252 -13.78 -23.74 5.36
N LEU A 253 -12.69 -23.28 5.99
CA LEU A 253 -11.53 -22.75 5.27
C LEU A 253 -10.91 -23.81 4.36
N THR A 254 -10.68 -25.03 4.87
CA THR A 254 -10.07 -26.14 4.14
C THR A 254 -10.82 -26.50 2.84
N PRO A 255 -12.13 -26.82 2.86
CA PRO A 255 -12.85 -27.14 1.62
C PRO A 255 -12.93 -25.95 0.65
N ILE A 256 -13.02 -24.71 1.16
CA ILE A 256 -12.97 -23.51 0.30
C ILE A 256 -11.59 -23.41 -0.37
N MET A 257 -10.50 -23.60 0.38
CA MET A 257 -9.14 -23.53 -0.17
C MET A 257 -8.88 -24.63 -1.22
N PHE A 258 -9.36 -25.86 -1.00
CA PHE A 258 -9.27 -26.93 -2.01
C PHE A 258 -10.05 -26.58 -3.28
N PHE A 259 -11.26 -26.03 -3.14
CA PHE A 259 -12.05 -25.59 -4.28
C PHE A 259 -11.29 -24.50 -5.06
N LEU A 260 -10.79 -23.47 -4.37
CA LEU A 260 -10.08 -22.37 -5.02
C LEU A 260 -8.73 -22.82 -5.62
N SER A 261 -8.00 -23.74 -4.98
CA SER A 261 -6.73 -24.25 -5.50
C SER A 261 -6.94 -25.02 -6.80
N PHE A 262 -8.00 -25.84 -6.87
CA PHE A 262 -8.37 -26.56 -8.08
C PHE A 262 -8.58 -25.60 -9.26
N TYR A 263 -9.37 -24.53 -9.08
CA TYR A 263 -9.56 -23.55 -10.16
C TYR A 263 -8.30 -22.75 -10.46
N ALA A 264 -7.51 -22.36 -9.44
CA ALA A 264 -6.26 -21.65 -9.66
C ALA A 264 -5.30 -22.46 -10.55
N GLU A 265 -5.17 -23.76 -10.28
CA GLU A 265 -4.36 -24.69 -11.09
C GLU A 265 -4.90 -24.81 -12.53
N GLN A 266 -6.21 -24.96 -12.71
CA GLN A 266 -6.83 -25.01 -14.05
C GLN A 266 -6.58 -23.73 -14.88
N PHE A 267 -6.43 -22.58 -14.22
CA PHE A 267 -6.10 -21.31 -14.86
C PHE A 267 -4.60 -21.04 -14.98
N GLY A 268 -3.72 -21.96 -14.54
CA GLY A 268 -2.26 -21.79 -14.58
C GLY A 268 -1.71 -20.83 -13.52
N PHE A 269 -2.48 -20.51 -12.48
CA PHE A 269 -2.05 -19.64 -11.39
C PHE A 269 -1.28 -20.40 -10.29
N SER A 270 -0.51 -19.64 -9.49
CA SER A 270 0.21 -20.19 -8.35
C SER A 270 -0.75 -20.77 -7.30
N THR A 271 -0.51 -22.01 -6.88
CA THR A 271 -1.26 -22.65 -5.81
C THR A 271 -0.64 -22.44 -4.42
N ARG A 272 0.50 -21.73 -4.34
CA ARG A 272 1.33 -21.60 -3.13
C ARG A 272 0.57 -21.10 -1.90
N VAL A 273 -0.27 -20.08 -2.07
CA VAL A 273 -1.08 -19.52 -0.97
C VAL A 273 -2.08 -20.55 -0.47
N PHE A 274 -2.78 -21.25 -1.37
CA PHE A 274 -3.75 -22.26 -0.99
C PHE A 274 -3.08 -23.43 -0.26
N ARG A 275 -1.97 -23.93 -0.81
CA ARG A 275 -1.16 -24.97 -0.16
C ARG A 275 -0.67 -24.51 1.22
N SER A 276 -0.21 -23.27 1.33
CA SER A 276 0.22 -22.72 2.61
C SER A 276 -0.89 -22.66 3.65
N ILE A 277 -2.13 -22.34 3.26
CA ILE A 277 -3.26 -22.30 4.18
C ILE A 277 -3.68 -23.72 4.56
N LEU A 278 -3.66 -24.66 3.60
CA LEU A 278 -4.04 -26.07 3.79
C LEU A 278 -3.04 -26.86 4.64
N GLU A 279 -1.73 -26.61 4.48
CA GLU A 279 -0.65 -27.28 5.21
C GLU A 279 -0.36 -26.63 6.57
N ASP A 280 -1.21 -25.71 7.02
CA ASP A 280 -1.03 -24.85 8.20
C ASP A 280 0.32 -24.09 8.20
N GLN A 281 0.97 -23.98 7.03
CA GLN A 281 2.23 -23.25 6.86
C GLN A 281 2.07 -21.74 6.86
N MET A 282 0.83 -21.25 6.88
CA MET A 282 0.56 -19.86 7.19
C MET A 282 0.88 -19.54 8.67
N THR A 283 0.85 -20.55 9.54
CA THR A 283 1.18 -20.46 10.97
C THR A 283 2.42 -21.27 11.37
N ASN A 284 2.91 -22.20 10.53
CA ASN A 284 4.06 -23.05 10.87
C ASN A 284 5.32 -22.24 11.20
N LEU A 285 5.88 -22.61 12.34
CA LEU A 285 7.00 -22.00 13.04
C LEU A 285 8.36 -22.12 12.33
N SER A 286 8.43 -22.75 11.15
CA SER A 286 9.69 -22.98 10.42
C SER A 286 10.10 -21.83 9.49
N GLU A 287 9.16 -21.05 8.95
CA GLU A 287 9.47 -19.72 8.41
C GLU A 287 9.51 -18.66 9.52
N SER A 288 8.79 -18.89 10.64
CA SER A 288 8.87 -18.00 11.80
C SER A 288 10.22 -18.10 12.49
N SER A 289 10.91 -19.24 12.47
CA SER A 289 12.23 -19.38 13.11
C SER A 289 13.26 -18.42 12.50
N TYR A 290 13.22 -18.17 11.19
CA TYR A 290 14.06 -17.15 10.57
C TYR A 290 13.62 -15.74 11.00
N ARG A 291 12.31 -15.46 11.12
CA ARG A 291 11.84 -14.14 11.58
C ARG A 291 12.16 -13.88 13.05
N ASP A 292 12.03 -14.89 13.90
CA ASP A 292 12.37 -14.81 15.33
C ASP A 292 13.87 -14.58 15.51
N GLU A 293 14.71 -15.22 14.68
CA GLU A 293 16.14 -14.94 14.61
C GLU A 293 16.44 -13.53 14.10
N PHE A 294 15.75 -13.06 13.05
CA PHE A 294 15.92 -11.70 12.52
C PHE A 294 15.55 -10.66 13.59
N TYR A 295 14.41 -10.86 14.27
CA TYR A 295 13.93 -9.96 15.31
C TYR A 295 14.87 -9.99 16.51
N GLY A 296 15.33 -11.18 16.92
CA GLY A 296 16.29 -11.36 18.01
C GLY A 296 17.59 -10.61 17.76
N ASN A 297 18.22 -10.83 16.61
CA ASN A 297 19.51 -10.20 16.28
C ASN A 297 19.40 -8.66 16.20
N VAL A 298 18.34 -8.15 15.57
CA VAL A 298 18.12 -6.70 15.46
C VAL A 298 17.78 -6.10 16.82
N TRP A 299 17.01 -6.81 17.64
CA TRP A 299 16.72 -6.38 19.00
C TRP A 299 17.97 -6.34 19.89
N ASP A 300 18.85 -7.33 19.75
CA ASP A 300 20.12 -7.35 20.47
C ASP A 300 21.04 -6.21 19.99
N ALA A 301 21.06 -5.89 18.70
CA ALA A 301 21.75 -4.71 18.19
C ALA A 301 21.21 -3.41 18.80
N ILE A 302 19.87 -3.25 18.87
CA ILE A 302 19.23 -2.09 19.51
C ILE A 302 19.59 -2.01 21.00
N ARG A 303 19.58 -3.14 21.72
CA ARG A 303 19.89 -3.20 23.15
C ARG A 303 21.36 -2.87 23.44
N ASN A 304 22.26 -3.28 22.56
CA ASN A 304 23.70 -3.10 22.71
C ASN A 304 24.20 -1.76 22.12
N ASP A 305 23.31 -0.95 21.52
CA ASP A 305 23.66 0.39 21.03
C ASP A 305 23.87 1.36 22.20
N ASN A 306 25.14 1.62 22.51
CA ASN A 306 25.54 2.57 23.55
C ASN A 306 25.40 4.04 23.10
N THR A 307 25.19 4.32 21.82
CA THR A 307 25.07 5.69 21.29
C THR A 307 23.66 6.23 21.40
N LEU A 308 22.66 5.34 21.44
CA LEU A 308 21.22 5.64 21.40
C LEU A 308 20.75 6.35 20.12
N LEU A 309 21.63 6.48 19.13
CA LEU A 309 21.39 7.16 17.85
C LEU A 309 21.22 6.18 16.69
N GLY A 310 21.44 4.88 16.92
CA GLY A 310 21.26 3.82 15.93
C GLY A 310 22.42 3.68 14.96
N TYR A 311 22.15 2.95 13.88
CA TYR A 311 23.17 2.49 12.92
C TYR A 311 22.98 3.04 11.49
N GLY A 312 22.05 3.98 11.29
CA GLY A 312 21.78 4.62 10.00
C GLY A 312 20.77 3.88 9.12
N PHE A 313 20.52 4.41 7.92
CA PHE A 313 19.53 3.84 7.01
C PHE A 313 19.90 2.44 6.52
N GLY A 314 18.92 1.54 6.50
CA GLY A 314 19.08 0.16 6.01
C GLY A 314 19.91 -0.74 6.92
N SER A 315 20.19 -0.30 8.15
CA SER A 315 21.06 -1.00 9.09
C SER A 315 20.48 -2.31 9.61
N ASP A 316 19.16 -2.51 9.53
CA ASP A 316 18.50 -3.77 9.86
C ASP A 316 19.09 -4.96 9.09
N ARG A 317 19.45 -4.75 7.83
CA ARG A 317 20.08 -5.75 6.94
C ARG A 317 21.48 -6.17 7.39
N LEU A 318 22.14 -5.40 8.23
CA LEU A 318 23.46 -5.76 8.77
C LEU A 318 23.37 -6.85 9.83
N PHE A 319 22.20 -6.98 10.45
CA PHE A 319 21.97 -7.86 11.60
C PHE A 319 21.04 -9.04 11.25
N THR A 320 20.63 -9.17 10.00
CA THR A 320 19.88 -10.34 9.52
C THR A 320 20.84 -11.33 8.81
N PRO A 321 20.72 -12.65 9.08
CA PRO A 321 21.63 -13.67 8.52
C PRO A 321 21.77 -13.66 6.99
N THR A 322 20.76 -13.21 6.27
CA THR A 322 20.71 -13.22 4.79
C THR A 322 20.84 -11.83 4.16
N GLY A 323 21.06 -10.78 4.96
CA GLY A 323 21.03 -9.40 4.47
C GLY A 323 19.62 -8.90 4.11
N GLY A 324 18.58 -9.67 4.46
CA GLY A 324 17.18 -9.29 4.27
C GLY A 324 16.73 -8.18 5.23
N TYR A 325 15.61 -7.52 4.94
CA TYR A 325 15.03 -6.54 5.87
C TYR A 325 14.22 -7.24 6.95
N THR A 326 14.00 -6.58 8.09
CA THR A 326 13.35 -7.17 9.27
C THR A 326 11.84 -7.35 9.15
N HIS A 327 11.19 -6.93 8.08
CA HIS A 327 9.72 -7.02 7.94
C HIS A 327 8.92 -6.44 9.13
N ASN A 328 9.51 -5.50 9.87
CA ASN A 328 8.90 -4.88 11.06
C ASN A 328 9.31 -3.40 11.11
N LEU A 329 8.34 -2.50 10.94
CA LEU A 329 8.58 -1.06 10.88
C LEU A 329 9.20 -0.53 12.18
N GLU A 330 8.74 -1.03 13.32
CA GLU A 330 9.20 -0.60 14.64
C GLU A 330 10.67 -0.93 14.83
N LEU A 331 11.06 -2.18 14.56
CA LEU A 331 12.46 -2.62 14.65
C LEU A 331 13.34 -1.88 13.64
N GLU A 332 12.87 -1.72 12.39
CA GLU A 332 13.62 -1.00 11.35
C GLU A 332 13.89 0.46 11.76
N LEU A 333 12.90 1.17 12.31
CA LEU A 333 13.09 2.54 12.79
C LEU A 333 14.00 2.63 14.02
N LEU A 334 13.86 1.69 14.96
CA LEU A 334 14.63 1.68 16.21
C LEU A 334 16.10 1.33 15.95
N VAL A 335 16.41 0.39 15.06
CA VAL A 335 17.80 0.05 14.73
C VAL A 335 18.45 1.14 13.87
N SER A 336 17.70 1.78 12.97
CA SER A 336 18.25 2.84 12.11
C SER A 336 18.50 4.16 12.84
N PHE A 337 17.64 4.56 13.78
CA PHE A 337 17.70 5.89 14.42
C PHE A 337 17.85 5.82 15.95
N GLY A 338 18.11 4.63 16.48
CA GLY A 338 18.23 4.38 17.90
C GLY A 338 16.89 4.48 18.64
N ILE A 339 16.91 4.18 19.92
CA ILE A 339 15.71 4.21 20.77
C ILE A 339 15.14 5.63 20.87
N ILE A 340 15.99 6.67 20.87
CA ILE A 340 15.55 8.05 20.98
C ILE A 340 14.91 8.51 19.67
N GLY A 341 15.64 8.45 18.55
CA GLY A 341 15.17 8.91 17.26
C GLY A 341 14.03 8.05 16.72
N GLY A 342 14.22 6.73 16.71
CA GLY A 342 13.21 5.78 16.27
C GLY A 342 11.94 5.83 17.14
N GLY A 343 12.11 5.88 18.47
CA GLY A 343 11.00 6.02 19.41
C GLY A 343 10.20 7.31 19.20
N LEU A 344 10.89 8.45 18.97
CA LEU A 344 10.22 9.72 18.67
C LEU A 344 9.39 9.64 17.37
N ILE A 345 9.95 9.04 16.31
CA ILE A 345 9.24 8.84 15.04
C ILE A 345 7.99 7.98 15.26
N LEU A 346 8.12 6.85 15.96
CA LEU A 346 7.00 5.96 16.29
C LEU A 346 5.91 6.68 17.09
N CYS A 347 6.28 7.48 18.10
CA CYS A 347 5.33 8.29 18.85
C CYS A 347 4.61 9.32 17.96
N ILE A 348 5.32 9.96 17.02
CA ILE A 348 4.71 10.89 16.06
C ILE A 348 3.73 10.16 15.15
N LEU A 349 4.10 8.99 14.61
CA LEU A 349 3.23 8.17 13.76
C LEU A 349 1.95 7.74 14.50
N ALA A 350 2.11 7.24 15.74
CA ALA A 350 0.99 6.85 16.59
C ALA A 350 0.09 8.04 16.92
N PHE A 351 0.65 9.19 17.31
CA PHE A 351 -0.10 10.40 17.58
C PHE A 351 -0.90 10.86 16.36
N ARG A 352 -0.28 10.88 15.18
CA ARG A 352 -0.90 11.25 13.91
C ARG A 352 -2.05 10.32 13.53
N PHE A 353 -1.89 9.02 13.74
CA PHE A 353 -2.97 8.05 13.54
C PHE A 353 -4.12 8.28 14.51
N LEU A 354 -3.85 8.38 15.82
CA LEU A 354 -4.89 8.62 16.82
C LEU A 354 -5.65 9.92 16.55
N LYS A 355 -4.96 10.97 16.08
CA LYS A 355 -5.60 12.21 15.65
C LYS A 355 -6.45 12.07 14.39
N SER A 356 -6.05 11.24 13.42
CA SER A 356 -6.90 11.01 12.25
C SER A 356 -8.20 10.28 12.60
N LEU A 357 -8.18 9.41 13.62
CA LEU A 357 -9.38 8.72 14.13
C LEU A 357 -10.42 9.66 14.77
N GLN A 358 -10.05 10.91 15.08
CA GLN A 358 -10.96 11.92 15.62
C GLN A 358 -11.87 12.54 14.54
N HIS A 359 -11.56 12.34 13.25
CA HIS A 359 -12.43 12.80 12.18
C HIS A 359 -13.71 11.97 12.11
N GLY A 360 -14.78 12.58 11.62
CA GLY A 360 -16.07 11.92 11.42
C GLY A 360 -16.16 11.18 10.09
N GLY A 361 -17.18 10.32 9.98
CA GLY A 361 -17.67 9.81 8.71
C GLY A 361 -16.65 9.01 7.90
N GLU A 362 -16.66 9.23 6.58
CA GLU A 362 -15.85 8.47 5.63
C GLU A 362 -14.38 8.87 5.62
N THR A 363 -14.05 10.11 5.94
CA THR A 363 -12.67 10.59 6.01
C THR A 363 -11.85 9.81 7.04
N LYS A 364 -12.50 9.42 8.16
CA LYS A 364 -11.92 8.51 9.15
C LYS A 364 -11.64 7.11 8.56
N MET A 365 -12.61 6.56 7.85
CA MET A 365 -12.49 5.25 7.20
C MET A 365 -11.39 5.26 6.14
N PHE A 366 -11.35 6.30 5.31
CA PHE A 366 -10.31 6.45 4.29
C PHE A 366 -8.93 6.63 4.93
N SER A 367 -8.82 7.34 6.06
CA SER A 367 -7.57 7.37 6.82
C SER A 367 -7.14 6.00 7.33
N PHE A 368 -8.08 5.14 7.72
CA PHE A 368 -7.78 3.78 8.12
C PHE A 368 -7.36 2.92 6.92
N MET A 369 -8.01 3.07 5.76
CA MET A 369 -7.60 2.45 4.50
C MET A 369 -6.15 2.82 4.14
N MET A 370 -5.79 4.10 4.23
CA MET A 370 -4.43 4.57 3.97
C MET A 370 -3.43 4.05 5.01
N LEU A 371 -3.83 3.87 6.28
CA LEU A 371 -3.00 3.21 7.29
C LEU A 371 -2.74 1.75 6.91
N CYS A 372 -3.77 1.02 6.46
CA CYS A 372 -3.59 -0.37 6.02
C CYS A 372 -2.60 -0.46 4.85
N LEU A 373 -2.73 0.43 3.85
CA LEU A 373 -1.86 0.46 2.67
C LEU A 373 -0.44 0.93 2.98
N GLY A 374 -0.25 1.84 3.94
CA GLY A 374 1.04 2.48 4.19
C GLY A 374 1.84 1.89 5.35
N ILE A 375 1.18 1.44 6.42
CA ILE A 375 1.81 1.00 7.67
C ILE A 375 1.59 -0.49 7.90
N VAL A 376 0.36 -0.99 7.79
CA VAL A 376 0.08 -2.41 8.07
C VAL A 376 0.76 -3.31 7.03
N SER A 377 0.85 -2.86 5.77
CA SER A 377 1.66 -3.56 4.75
C SER A 377 3.13 -3.72 5.14
N LEU A 378 3.72 -2.76 5.85
CA LEU A 378 5.12 -2.79 6.30
C LEU A 378 5.41 -3.85 7.37
N GLN A 379 4.38 -4.37 8.03
CA GLN A 379 4.51 -5.45 9.02
C GLN A 379 4.69 -6.84 8.38
N PHE A 380 4.51 -6.92 7.06
CA PHE A 380 4.64 -8.17 6.32
C PHE A 380 5.67 -8.07 5.19
N SER A 381 5.88 -6.86 4.66
CA SER A 381 6.61 -6.64 3.42
C SER A 381 7.11 -5.21 3.27
N TYR A 382 8.22 -5.08 2.53
CA TYR A 382 8.93 -3.84 2.25
C TYR A 382 9.59 -3.19 3.45
N SER A 383 10.63 -2.43 3.15
CA SER A 383 11.23 -1.45 4.03
C SER A 383 10.53 -0.11 3.82
N TYR A 384 10.29 0.64 4.90
CA TYR A 384 9.57 1.93 4.82
C TYR A 384 10.24 2.92 3.86
N ILE A 385 11.57 2.82 3.72
CA ILE A 385 12.41 3.67 2.86
C ILE A 385 12.10 3.40 1.39
N LEU A 386 11.65 2.21 1.05
CA LEU A 386 11.43 1.78 -0.33
C LEU A 386 9.95 1.67 -0.70
N PHE A 387 9.05 2.05 0.21
CA PHE A 387 7.62 1.82 0.08
C PHE A 387 6.84 3.12 -0.12
N PRO A 388 6.38 3.43 -1.35
CA PRO A 388 5.77 4.73 -1.65
C PRO A 388 4.46 4.99 -0.88
N SER A 389 3.65 3.94 -0.65
CA SER A 389 2.39 4.04 0.09
C SER A 389 2.55 4.56 1.51
N PHE A 390 3.70 4.31 2.16
CA PHE A 390 4.04 4.89 3.45
C PHE A 390 4.08 6.43 3.37
N PHE A 391 4.77 6.98 2.37
CA PHE A 391 4.87 8.43 2.18
C PHE A 391 3.55 9.05 1.73
N ILE A 392 2.73 8.36 0.91
CA ILE A 392 1.36 8.82 0.62
C ILE A 392 0.57 8.94 1.93
N TYR A 393 0.62 7.92 2.81
CA TYR A 393 -0.06 7.96 4.10
C TYR A 393 0.41 9.13 4.97
N LEU A 394 1.72 9.39 5.05
CA LEU A 394 2.28 10.53 5.78
C LEU A 394 1.79 11.87 5.23
N GLY A 395 1.77 12.02 3.91
CA GLY A 395 1.29 13.22 3.24
C GLY A 395 -0.20 13.44 3.48
N TYR A 396 -1.01 12.40 3.31
CA TYR A 396 -2.45 12.45 3.53
C TYR A 396 -2.79 12.82 4.97
N ASN A 397 -2.15 12.18 5.95
CA ASN A 397 -2.38 12.50 7.36
C ASN A 397 -1.96 13.96 7.68
N THR A 398 -0.86 14.45 7.10
CA THR A 398 -0.43 15.84 7.26
C THR A 398 -1.48 16.83 6.72
N ALA A 399 -2.02 16.59 5.52
CA ALA A 399 -3.07 17.41 4.95
C ALA A 399 -4.34 17.38 5.80
N LEU A 400 -4.73 16.19 6.24
CA LEU A 400 -5.92 15.97 7.05
C LEU A 400 -5.87 16.76 8.38
N LEU A 401 -4.75 16.71 9.10
CA LEU A 401 -4.59 17.43 10.36
C LEU A 401 -4.60 18.96 10.21
N ARG A 402 -4.18 19.48 9.04
CA ARG A 402 -4.26 20.93 8.76
C ARG A 402 -5.69 21.41 8.59
N THR A 403 -6.55 20.60 8.00
CA THR A 403 -7.97 20.92 7.85
C THR A 403 -8.63 21.07 9.22
N ASN A 404 -8.41 20.10 10.12
CA ASN A 404 -8.90 20.20 11.51
C ASN A 404 -8.40 21.45 12.24
N ALA A 405 -7.11 21.80 12.09
CA ALA A 405 -6.56 22.98 12.75
C ALA A 405 -7.18 24.29 12.23
N LYS A 406 -7.56 24.34 10.95
CA LYS A 406 -8.27 25.50 10.37
C LYS A 406 -9.72 25.57 10.86
N GLU A 407 -10.43 24.44 10.90
CA GLU A 407 -11.80 24.37 11.41
C GLU A 407 -11.87 24.76 12.89
N LEU A 408 -10.93 24.26 13.72
CA LEU A 408 -10.86 24.59 15.14
C LEU A 408 -10.61 26.09 15.37
N LYS A 409 -9.75 26.72 14.54
CA LYS A 409 -9.49 28.17 14.60
C LYS A 409 -10.67 29.01 14.13
N ALA A 410 -11.49 28.52 13.22
CA ALA A 410 -12.71 29.18 12.77
C ALA A 410 -13.85 29.10 13.81
N TYR A 411 -13.85 28.09 14.68
CA TYR A 411 -14.84 27.93 15.75
C TYR A 411 -14.53 28.76 17.01
N VAL A 412 -13.25 29.14 17.21
CA VAL A 412 -12.77 29.92 18.36
C VAL A 412 -12.76 31.44 18.11
N ARG A 413 -13.06 31.87 16.87
CA ARG A 413 -13.30 33.27 16.50
C ARG A 413 -14.78 33.50 16.32
#